data_AF-A0A674NNG9-F1
#
_entry.id   AF-A0A674NNG9-F1
#
_cell.length_a   1.000
_cell.length_b   1.000
_cell.length_c   1.000
_cell.angle_alpha   90.00
_cell.angle_beta   90.00
_cell.angle_gamma   90.00
#
_symmetry.space_group_name_H-M   'P 1'
#
loop_
_entity.id
_entity.type
_entity.pdbx_description
1 polymer ?
#
loop_
_entity_poly.entity_id
_entity_poly.type
_entity_poly.pdbx_seq_one_letter_code
_entity_poly.pdbx_strand_id
1 'polypeptide(L)'
;MGEWWTSVPMVASTEHSEISSISHLTMSPTRPNNVSLMYPCLPLTKNSYSVISAFCTEDNIPQCISYINQELSSLGLSSPCIGATSAGRPSLNTVLALNAMYEMVQIHRRSMSTLEELEKEHLKKSSSLEHMQTNNSRLKDQLELSIREKFGLHETERQLQLKIKTLQSCLKTEKDEVQKLQNIITSRATQYSHDAKRKEREAAKLKERLSQLLIDRKDKKLAIDVLNSLGRADGKRSHWKTAKVTARYHEGEMYKSLLSDYEASQRSLMLENSELKKVLQQMKKDMIHILSPRQASNRGACADDSQEQVDLDREEEAGDCCRDTLDQSCEHAREQLTNSIRQQWRKLRNHVEKLDSQASQVQNQLQAGKDVIPRETHEDEMEEMRREVQQCKEFIQAQQQLLQQQLNSSLDDETAAFLNDCYTLEEKERLKEEWRLFEEQKRNFARERKNFTEAAIRLGREKKAFQEDRDTWLKNQFLNMTPFTDRRRCSSSDGQSALSISKSAHTCHVCVTSGGFLSLRWAADTHDSIQSLLMTKSDQSRKHFMVFDNVYMN
;
A
#
# COMPACT_ATOMS: atom_id res chain seq x y z
N MET A 1 36.28 45.84 29.34
CA MET A 1 37.43 45.74 28.41
C MET A 1 37.08 44.67 27.38
N GLY A 2 37.50 44.82 26.12
CA GLY A 2 37.34 43.76 25.13
C GLY A 2 35.95 43.65 24.49
N GLU A 3 35.35 44.77 24.07
CA GLU A 3 34.47 44.71 22.91
C GLU A 3 35.32 44.49 21.65
N TRP A 4 34.78 43.81 20.63
CA TRP A 4 35.03 44.11 19.22
C TRP A 4 33.79 43.71 18.41
N TRP A 5 33.27 44.65 17.63
CA TRP A 5 32.18 44.45 16.68
C TRP A 5 32.77 44.30 15.27
N THR A 6 32.21 43.41 14.45
CA THR A 6 32.44 43.43 12.99
C THR A 6 31.11 43.23 12.28
N SER A 7 30.73 44.20 11.45
CA SER A 7 29.45 44.22 10.74
C SER A 7 29.55 43.61 9.34
N VAL A 8 28.56 42.77 9.00
CA VAL A 8 27.77 42.76 7.76
C VAL A 8 28.47 43.20 6.45
N PRO A 9 28.50 42.33 5.42
CA PRO A 9 27.61 42.61 4.28
C PRO A 9 26.55 41.54 4.01
N MET A 10 25.29 41.96 3.92
CA MET A 10 24.40 41.42 2.89
C MET A 10 24.86 41.99 1.54
N VAL A 11 25.06 41.16 0.52
CA VAL A 11 24.55 41.31 -0.85
C VAL A 11 24.88 40.00 -1.59
N ALA A 12 23.84 39.23 -1.96
CA ALA A 12 23.85 38.25 -3.05
C ALA A 12 22.42 37.70 -3.23
N SER A 13 21.49 38.53 -3.72
CA SER A 13 20.17 38.05 -4.14
C SER A 13 20.31 37.29 -5.46
N THR A 14 20.58 35.99 -5.40
CA THR A 14 20.46 35.14 -6.60
C THR A 14 18.99 35.03 -6.97
N GLU A 15 18.67 35.33 -8.22
CA GLU A 15 17.33 35.74 -8.61
C GLU A 15 16.31 34.58 -8.66
N HIS A 16 15.06 34.91 -8.33
CA HIS A 16 13.92 34.09 -8.70
C HIS A 16 13.73 34.18 -10.23
N SER A 17 14.32 33.26 -10.99
CA SER A 17 14.02 33.14 -12.42
C SER A 17 14.06 31.68 -12.92
N GLU A 18 13.12 31.39 -13.84
CA GLU A 18 13.18 30.31 -14.83
C GLU A 18 13.41 28.86 -14.38
N ILE A 19 12.46 28.31 -13.60
CA ILE A 19 12.05 26.89 -13.75
C ILE A 19 10.54 26.81 -14.11
N SER A 20 10.15 27.63 -15.10
CA SER A 20 8.79 27.67 -15.68
C SER A 20 8.78 27.64 -17.22
N SER A 21 9.90 27.21 -17.82
CA SER A 21 10.14 27.28 -19.28
C SER A 21 10.58 25.95 -19.90
N ILE A 22 9.87 24.85 -19.60
CA ILE A 22 9.91 23.62 -20.42
C ILE A 22 8.49 23.27 -20.87
N SER A 23 7.89 24.21 -21.60
CA SER A 23 6.73 23.97 -22.46
C SER A 23 7.15 24.05 -23.92
N HIS A 24 6.33 23.50 -24.82
CA HIS A 24 6.41 23.68 -26.28
C HIS A 24 7.73 23.36 -27.01
N LEU A 25 8.53 22.38 -26.55
CA LEU A 25 9.41 21.63 -27.47
C LEU A 25 8.56 20.72 -28.38
N THR A 26 7.87 21.34 -29.35
CA THR A 26 7.06 20.65 -30.36
C THR A 26 7.99 19.94 -31.33
N MET A 27 8.40 18.72 -30.98
CA MET A 27 8.95 17.78 -31.95
C MET A 27 7.87 17.45 -32.97
N SER A 28 7.95 18.12 -34.12
CA SER A 28 7.09 17.91 -35.28
C SER A 28 6.93 16.41 -35.54
N PRO A 29 5.71 15.92 -35.85
CA PRO A 29 5.52 14.51 -36.12
C PRO A 29 6.32 14.13 -37.37
N THR A 30 7.48 13.51 -37.16
CA THR A 30 8.30 12.93 -38.23
C THR A 30 7.45 11.85 -38.88
N ARG A 31 6.81 12.22 -39.99
CA ARG A 31 5.99 11.30 -40.78
C ARG A 31 6.80 10.04 -41.03
N PRO A 32 6.20 8.84 -41.01
CA PRO A 32 6.86 7.68 -41.56
C PRO A 32 7.13 7.97 -43.03
N ASN A 33 8.36 8.35 -43.37
CA ASN A 33 8.84 8.47 -44.74
C ASN A 33 9.04 7.08 -45.34
N ASN A 34 7.99 6.26 -45.26
CA ASN A 34 7.79 5.09 -46.10
C ASN A 34 7.33 5.55 -47.50
N VAL A 35 7.99 6.59 -48.02
CA VAL A 35 8.14 6.80 -49.46
C VAL A 35 9.27 5.87 -49.86
N SER A 36 8.97 4.57 -49.85
CA SER A 36 9.78 3.59 -50.55
C SER A 36 9.69 3.98 -52.02
N LEU A 37 10.68 4.74 -52.48
CA LEU A 37 10.95 4.93 -53.90
C LEU A 37 11.39 3.58 -54.44
N MET A 38 10.38 2.75 -54.71
CA MET A 38 10.44 1.58 -55.55
C MET A 38 10.85 2.03 -56.95
N TYR A 39 12.14 2.34 -57.11
CA TYR A 39 12.83 2.02 -58.35
C TYR A 39 12.51 0.55 -58.62
N PRO A 40 11.80 0.23 -59.71
CA PRO A 40 11.56 -1.16 -60.04
C PRO A 40 12.91 -1.74 -60.42
N CYS A 41 13.54 -2.44 -59.48
CA CYS A 41 14.59 -3.38 -59.80
C CYS A 41 13.92 -4.47 -60.63
N LEU A 42 13.90 -4.29 -61.95
CA LEU A 42 13.34 -5.26 -62.88
C LEU A 42 14.11 -6.57 -62.62
N PRO A 43 13.46 -7.65 -62.14
CA PRO A 43 14.13 -8.93 -62.06
C PRO A 43 14.56 -9.29 -63.48
N LEU A 44 15.86 -9.51 -63.68
CA LEU A 44 16.44 -9.66 -65.02
C LEU A 44 15.72 -10.77 -65.78
N THR A 45 14.82 -10.37 -66.70
CA THR A 45 13.79 -11.27 -67.21
C THR A 45 14.43 -12.36 -68.04
N LYS A 46 14.01 -13.62 -67.81
CA LYS A 46 14.50 -14.75 -68.61
C LYS A 46 14.28 -14.47 -70.08
N ASN A 47 15.38 -14.45 -70.83
CA ASN A 47 15.46 -13.98 -72.21
C ASN A 47 14.33 -14.57 -73.10
N SER A 48 13.36 -13.73 -73.44
CA SER A 48 12.29 -14.02 -74.39
C SER A 48 12.40 -13.10 -75.60
N TYR A 49 13.38 -13.38 -76.47
CA TYR A 49 13.52 -12.68 -77.76
C TYR A 49 12.27 -12.92 -78.61
N SER A 50 11.36 -11.94 -78.63
CA SER A 50 10.21 -11.93 -79.53
C SER A 50 10.62 -11.29 -80.85
N VAL A 51 10.53 -12.05 -81.94
CA VAL A 51 10.80 -11.57 -83.31
C VAL A 51 9.91 -10.36 -83.68
N ILE A 52 8.73 -10.27 -83.05
CA ILE A 52 7.75 -9.19 -83.25
C ILE A 52 8.22 -7.86 -82.62
N SER A 53 9.20 -7.89 -81.71
CA SER A 53 9.79 -6.70 -81.07
C SER A 53 11.29 -6.58 -81.33
N ALA A 54 11.75 -6.97 -82.53
CA ALA A 54 13.14 -6.82 -82.93
C ALA A 54 13.52 -5.33 -83.07
N PHE A 55 14.57 -4.90 -82.37
CA PHE A 55 15.08 -3.52 -82.43
C PHE A 55 15.56 -3.12 -83.83
N CYS A 56 16.13 -4.07 -84.59
CA CYS A 56 16.70 -3.85 -85.91
C CYS A 56 16.03 -4.78 -86.94
N THR A 57 15.66 -4.23 -88.09
CA THR A 57 15.09 -4.89 -89.28
C THR A 57 15.80 -4.35 -90.52
N GLU A 58 15.65 -5.00 -91.68
CA GLU A 58 16.39 -4.61 -92.89
C GLU A 58 16.12 -3.16 -93.34
N ASP A 59 14.91 -2.65 -93.11
CA ASP A 59 14.50 -1.29 -93.47
C ASP A 59 15.02 -0.18 -92.53
N ASN A 60 15.41 -0.51 -91.29
CA ASN A 60 15.73 0.48 -90.25
C ASN A 60 17.21 0.54 -89.83
N ILE A 61 18.08 -0.27 -90.48
CA ILE A 61 19.51 -0.38 -90.16
C ILE A 61 20.22 0.99 -90.00
N PRO A 62 20.04 1.99 -90.89
CA PRO A 62 20.71 3.29 -90.75
C PRO A 62 20.32 4.04 -89.47
N GLN A 63 19.03 4.01 -89.11
CA GLN A 63 18.49 4.64 -87.91
C GLN A 63 18.96 3.91 -86.65
N CYS A 64 18.99 2.57 -86.66
CA CYS A 64 19.51 1.77 -85.57
C CYS A 64 21.02 2.00 -85.34
N ILE A 65 21.81 2.10 -86.40
CA ILE A 65 23.23 2.47 -86.31
C ILE A 65 23.39 3.89 -85.74
N SER A 66 22.59 4.86 -86.20
CA SER A 66 22.63 6.22 -85.66
C SER A 66 22.30 6.27 -84.16
N TYR A 67 21.27 5.54 -83.73
CA TYR A 67 20.87 5.47 -82.32
C TYR A 67 21.93 4.78 -81.46
N ILE A 68 22.48 3.64 -81.90
CA ILE A 68 23.55 2.95 -81.17
C ILE A 68 24.79 3.85 -81.04
N ASN A 69 25.21 4.56 -82.09
CA ASN A 69 26.33 5.49 -82.00
C ASN A 69 26.05 6.66 -81.04
N GLN A 70 24.80 7.14 -80.97
CA GLN A 70 24.38 8.17 -80.02
C GLN A 70 24.45 7.66 -78.57
N GLU A 71 23.99 6.44 -78.28
CA GLU A 71 24.06 5.87 -76.93
C GLU A 71 25.46 5.40 -76.53
N LEU A 72 26.29 4.95 -77.47
CA LEU A 72 27.72 4.76 -77.20
C LEU A 72 28.39 6.10 -76.82
N SER A 73 27.99 7.19 -77.48
CA SER A 73 28.44 8.54 -77.12
C SER A 73 27.90 9.00 -75.76
N SER A 74 26.66 8.67 -75.39
CA SER A 74 26.07 9.00 -74.09
C SER A 74 26.75 8.24 -72.94
N LEU A 75 27.19 7.00 -73.20
CA LEU A 75 28.03 6.18 -72.32
C LEU A 75 29.53 6.57 -72.32
N GLY A 76 29.92 7.62 -73.07
CA GLY A 76 31.30 8.11 -73.15
C GLY A 76 32.26 7.25 -73.99
N LEU A 77 31.77 6.20 -74.67
CA LEU A 77 32.56 5.29 -75.51
C LEU A 77 32.95 5.95 -76.84
N SER A 78 33.92 6.86 -76.75
CA SER A 78 34.41 7.69 -77.86
C SER A 78 35.24 6.88 -78.87
N SER A 79 34.58 6.31 -79.87
CA SER A 79 35.21 5.65 -81.02
C SER A 79 34.31 5.66 -82.27
N PRO A 80 34.85 5.37 -83.47
CA PRO A 80 34.20 5.75 -84.72
C PRO A 80 32.85 5.07 -84.97
N CYS A 81 31.99 5.77 -85.71
CA CYS A 81 30.70 5.29 -86.22
C CYS A 81 30.79 3.83 -86.69
N ILE A 82 29.89 2.99 -86.18
CA ILE A 82 29.84 1.54 -86.50
C ILE A 82 29.58 1.29 -88.00
N GLY A 83 28.96 2.24 -88.72
CA GLY A 83 28.80 2.21 -90.17
C GLY A 83 29.99 2.85 -90.89
N ALA A 84 30.69 2.07 -91.71
CA ALA A 84 31.74 2.58 -92.61
C ALA A 84 31.12 3.03 -93.94
N THR A 85 31.18 4.32 -94.24
CA THR A 85 30.82 4.87 -95.56
C THR A 85 31.96 4.69 -96.56
N SER A 86 32.22 3.44 -96.96
CA SER A 86 33.01 3.15 -98.16
C SER A 86 32.11 3.22 -99.41
N ALA A 87 32.69 3.45 -100.58
CA ALA A 87 31.96 3.86 -101.78
C ALA A 87 30.87 2.85 -102.21
N GLY A 88 29.61 3.29 -102.18
CA GLY A 88 28.48 2.62 -102.84
C GLY A 88 27.67 1.61 -102.00
N ARG A 89 28.11 1.20 -100.80
CA ARG A 89 27.30 0.32 -99.93
C ARG A 89 27.60 0.57 -98.45
N PRO A 90 26.59 0.83 -97.59
CA PRO A 90 26.82 0.95 -96.15
C PRO A 90 27.27 -0.41 -95.60
N SER A 91 28.52 -0.49 -95.13
CA SER A 91 29.07 -1.70 -94.53
C SER A 91 29.31 -1.50 -93.04
N LEU A 92 28.89 -2.49 -92.26
CA LEU A 92 29.06 -2.51 -90.82
C LEU A 92 30.53 -2.85 -90.51
N ASN A 93 31.23 -2.01 -89.77
CA ASN A 93 32.60 -2.31 -89.35
C ASN A 93 32.56 -3.30 -88.18
N THR A 94 32.64 -4.60 -88.51
CA THR A 94 32.54 -5.71 -87.54
C THR A 94 33.52 -5.59 -86.39
N VAL A 95 34.72 -5.04 -86.61
CA VAL A 95 35.73 -4.87 -85.54
C VAL A 95 35.31 -3.77 -84.56
N LEU A 96 34.84 -2.63 -85.06
CA LEU A 96 34.31 -1.56 -84.21
C LEU A 96 33.04 -2.01 -83.47
N ALA A 97 32.14 -2.73 -84.13
CA ALA A 97 30.94 -3.29 -83.51
C ALA A 97 31.27 -4.29 -82.39
N LEU A 98 32.20 -5.22 -82.62
CA LEU A 98 32.64 -6.18 -81.59
C LEU A 98 33.31 -5.50 -80.40
N ASN A 99 34.17 -4.50 -80.64
CA ASN A 99 34.82 -3.75 -79.56
C ASN A 99 33.83 -2.89 -78.77
N ALA A 100 32.85 -2.26 -79.44
CA ALA A 100 31.79 -1.50 -78.77
C ALA A 100 30.90 -2.42 -77.91
N MET A 101 30.48 -3.58 -78.43
CA MET A 101 29.72 -4.58 -77.66
C MET A 101 30.54 -5.14 -76.48
N TYR A 102 31.86 -5.34 -76.65
CA TYR A 102 32.74 -5.75 -75.56
C TYR A 102 32.76 -4.71 -74.43
N GLU A 103 33.02 -3.43 -74.73
CA GLU A 103 33.02 -2.39 -73.68
C GLU A 103 31.62 -2.15 -73.08
N MET A 104 30.53 -2.27 -73.85
CA MET A 104 29.17 -2.26 -73.27
C MET A 104 28.98 -3.40 -72.25
N VAL A 105 29.46 -4.62 -72.56
CA VAL A 105 29.41 -5.76 -71.62
C VAL A 105 30.31 -5.52 -70.40
N GLN A 106 31.47 -4.89 -70.56
CA GLN A 106 32.34 -4.54 -69.43
C GLN A 106 31.74 -3.43 -68.56
N ILE A 107 31.16 -2.37 -69.15
CA ILE A 107 30.43 -1.33 -68.43
C ILE A 107 29.25 -1.94 -67.67
N HIS A 108 28.45 -2.80 -68.30
CA HIS A 108 27.34 -3.49 -67.62
C HIS A 108 27.83 -4.34 -66.44
N ARG A 109 28.90 -5.13 -66.60
CA ARG A 109 29.50 -5.91 -65.51
C ARG A 109 30.02 -5.04 -64.35
N ARG A 110 30.75 -3.96 -64.67
CA ARG A 110 31.24 -2.98 -63.67
C ARG A 110 30.05 -2.35 -62.93
N SER A 111 29.02 -1.92 -63.67
CA SER A 111 27.80 -1.30 -63.14
C SER A 111 27.03 -2.25 -62.20
N MET A 112 26.84 -3.51 -62.59
CA MET A 112 26.22 -4.52 -61.73
C MET A 112 27.03 -4.76 -60.44
N SER A 113 28.36 -4.85 -60.53
CA SER A 113 29.23 -4.99 -59.34
C SER A 113 29.06 -3.79 -58.39
N THR A 114 29.06 -2.56 -58.92
CA THR A 114 28.83 -1.36 -58.10
C THR A 114 27.42 -1.27 -57.54
N LEU A 115 26.41 -1.77 -58.25
CA LEU A 115 25.04 -1.83 -57.75
C LEU A 115 24.93 -2.81 -56.57
N GLU A 116 25.47 -4.02 -56.72
CA GLU A 116 25.52 -5.00 -55.62
C GLU A 116 26.29 -4.46 -54.40
N GLU A 117 27.40 -3.73 -54.60
CA GLU A 117 28.14 -3.09 -53.51
C GLU A 117 27.31 -2.02 -52.80
N LEU A 118 26.60 -1.17 -53.55
CA LEU A 118 25.69 -0.17 -53.00
C LEU A 118 24.50 -0.80 -52.27
N GLU A 119 23.94 -1.92 -52.75
CA GLU A 119 22.89 -2.68 -52.07
C GLU A 119 23.40 -3.30 -50.76
N LYS A 120 24.60 -3.90 -50.77
CA LYS A 120 25.26 -4.45 -49.56
C LYS A 120 25.52 -3.34 -48.53
N GLU A 121 25.97 -2.16 -48.98
CA GLU A 121 26.17 -0.98 -48.12
C GLU A 121 24.85 -0.38 -47.61
N HIS A 122 23.80 -0.35 -48.43
CA HIS A 122 22.47 0.09 -48.02
C HIS A 122 21.90 -0.84 -46.91
N LEU A 123 22.03 -2.15 -47.07
CA LEU A 123 21.54 -3.13 -46.09
C LEU A 123 22.27 -3.00 -44.74
N LYS A 124 23.60 -2.82 -44.75
CA LYS A 124 24.39 -2.51 -43.52
C LYS A 124 23.90 -1.23 -42.84
N LYS A 125 23.64 -0.17 -43.62
CA LYS A 125 23.20 1.14 -43.10
C LYS A 125 21.77 1.07 -42.54
N SER A 126 20.87 0.31 -43.17
CA SER A 126 19.51 0.04 -42.64
C SER A 126 19.60 -0.67 -41.29
N SER A 127 20.33 -1.79 -41.21
CA SER A 127 20.49 -2.55 -39.96
C SER A 127 21.12 -1.72 -38.83
N SER A 128 22.12 -0.88 -39.14
CA SER A 128 22.72 0.05 -38.18
C SER A 128 21.73 1.12 -37.70
N LEU A 129 20.91 1.66 -38.61
CA LEU A 129 19.85 2.62 -38.29
C LEU A 129 18.75 2.00 -37.42
N GLU A 130 18.30 0.79 -37.74
CA GLU A 130 17.31 0.02 -36.97
C GLU A 130 17.83 -0.30 -35.55
N HIS A 131 19.09 -0.68 -35.42
CA HIS A 131 19.75 -0.88 -34.12
C HIS A 131 19.81 0.42 -33.31
N MET A 132 20.19 1.54 -33.94
CA MET A 132 20.21 2.86 -33.29
C MET A 132 18.81 3.35 -32.89
N GLN A 133 17.79 3.10 -33.71
CA GLN A 133 16.39 3.40 -33.38
C GLN A 133 15.91 2.57 -32.18
N THR A 134 16.22 1.27 -32.16
CA THR A 134 15.86 0.35 -31.06
C THR A 134 16.55 0.73 -29.74
N ASN A 135 17.84 1.11 -29.80
CA ASN A 135 18.52 1.67 -28.63
C ASN A 135 17.91 3.00 -28.18
N ASN A 136 17.53 3.86 -29.12
CA ASN A 136 16.92 5.15 -28.80
C ASN A 136 15.53 5.02 -28.16
N SER A 137 14.71 4.05 -28.55
CA SER A 137 13.45 3.74 -27.86
C SER A 137 13.71 3.19 -26.46
N ARG A 138 14.58 2.19 -26.31
CA ARG A 138 14.94 1.62 -25.00
C ARG A 138 15.44 2.68 -24.00
N LEU A 139 16.26 3.64 -24.47
CA LEU A 139 16.75 4.74 -23.64
C LEU A 139 15.65 5.76 -23.28
N LYS A 140 14.67 5.99 -24.16
CA LYS A 140 13.48 6.80 -23.85
C LYS A 140 12.60 6.13 -22.80
N ASP A 141 12.38 4.83 -22.91
CA ASP A 141 11.59 4.05 -21.94
C ASP A 141 12.26 4.09 -20.55
N GLN A 142 13.58 3.90 -20.49
CA GLN A 142 14.38 4.02 -19.25
C GLN A 142 14.33 5.44 -18.65
N LEU A 143 14.42 6.48 -19.49
CA LEU A 143 14.28 7.87 -19.05
C LEU A 143 12.88 8.14 -18.48
N GLU A 144 11.82 7.65 -19.13
CA GLU A 144 10.44 7.84 -18.65
C GLU A 144 10.17 7.08 -17.34
N LEU A 145 10.74 5.87 -17.17
CA LEU A 145 10.71 5.14 -15.90
C LEU A 145 11.42 5.92 -14.79
N SER A 146 12.64 6.38 -15.02
CA SER A 146 13.41 7.17 -14.04
C SER A 146 12.70 8.49 -13.67
N ILE A 147 12.02 9.13 -14.63
CA ILE A 147 11.19 10.32 -14.37
C ILE A 147 10.00 9.97 -13.47
N ARG A 148 9.28 8.87 -13.74
CA ARG A 148 8.16 8.39 -12.88
C ARG A 148 8.63 8.06 -11.46
N GLU A 149 9.76 7.37 -11.33
CA GLU A 149 10.38 7.02 -10.05
C GLU A 149 10.78 8.28 -9.27
N LYS A 150 11.43 9.25 -9.92
CA LYS A 150 11.77 10.56 -9.33
C LYS A 150 10.53 11.30 -8.80
N PHE A 151 9.43 11.31 -9.54
CA PHE A 151 8.18 11.91 -9.07
C PHE A 151 7.58 11.17 -7.87
N GLY A 152 7.63 9.84 -7.87
CA GLY A 152 7.21 9.02 -6.73
C GLY A 152 8.03 9.31 -5.46
N LEU A 153 9.37 9.34 -5.59
CA LEU A 153 10.27 9.67 -4.50
C LEU A 153 10.02 11.08 -3.95
N HIS A 154 9.87 12.08 -4.82
CA HIS A 154 9.63 13.47 -4.39
C HIS A 154 8.27 13.67 -3.68
N GLU A 155 7.23 12.92 -4.06
CA GLU A 155 5.97 12.93 -3.31
C GLU A 155 6.11 12.26 -1.92
N THR A 156 6.84 11.14 -1.81
CA THR A 156 7.12 10.55 -0.49
C THR A 156 7.99 11.45 0.39
N GLU A 157 8.97 12.15 -0.21
CA GLU A 157 9.77 13.18 0.46
C GLU A 157 8.86 14.31 1.00
N ARG A 158 7.96 14.85 0.17
CA ARG A 158 7.00 15.90 0.56
C ARG A 158 6.11 15.44 1.72
N GLN A 159 5.63 14.20 1.71
CA GLN A 159 4.85 13.62 2.80
C GLN A 159 5.66 13.48 4.11
N LEU A 160 6.93 13.05 4.02
CA LEU A 160 7.83 12.98 5.17
C LEU A 160 8.15 14.37 5.73
N GLN A 161 8.42 15.37 4.87
CA GLN A 161 8.62 16.76 5.29
C GLN A 161 7.40 17.33 6.02
N LEU A 162 6.18 17.02 5.55
CA LEU A 162 4.94 17.41 6.24
C LEU A 162 4.81 16.72 7.61
N LYS A 163 5.05 15.40 7.68
CA LYS A 163 5.03 14.64 8.94
C LYS A 163 6.05 15.19 9.95
N ILE A 164 7.25 15.55 9.51
CA ILE A 164 8.28 16.20 10.33
C ILE A 164 7.78 17.55 10.88
N LYS A 165 7.19 18.40 10.03
CA LYS A 165 6.62 19.70 10.46
C LYS A 165 5.50 19.54 11.49
N THR A 166 4.61 18.55 11.31
CA THR A 166 3.58 18.23 12.32
C THR A 166 4.19 17.77 13.64
N LEU A 167 5.15 16.84 13.62
CA LEU A 167 5.83 16.35 14.82
C LEU A 167 6.63 17.44 15.54
N GLN A 168 7.28 18.35 14.80
CA GLN A 168 7.94 19.53 15.37
C GLN A 168 6.95 20.46 16.07
N SER A 169 5.75 20.64 15.51
CA SER A 169 4.70 21.45 16.13
C SER A 169 4.19 20.81 17.44
N CYS A 170 3.94 19.48 17.44
CA CYS A 170 3.55 18.76 18.65
C CYS A 170 4.67 18.77 19.71
N LEU A 171 5.93 18.55 19.32
CA LEU A 171 7.07 18.62 20.24
C LEU A 171 7.23 20.02 20.85
N LYS A 172 6.85 21.08 20.13
CA LYS A 172 6.81 22.43 20.69
C LYS A 172 5.69 22.57 21.73
N THR A 173 4.47 22.14 21.44
CA THR A 173 3.37 22.23 22.42
C THR A 173 3.65 21.42 23.67
N GLU A 174 4.19 20.19 23.56
CA GLU A 174 4.57 19.42 24.75
C GLU A 174 5.66 20.10 25.58
N LYS A 175 6.62 20.80 24.95
CA LYS A 175 7.64 21.59 25.67
C LYS A 175 7.05 22.82 26.38
N ASP A 176 6.15 23.54 25.71
CA ASP A 176 5.45 24.69 26.30
C ASP A 176 4.56 24.24 27.49
N GLU A 177 3.94 23.06 27.40
CA GLU A 177 3.12 22.43 28.46
C GLU A 177 3.97 21.93 29.64
N VAL A 178 5.10 21.25 29.38
CA VAL A 178 6.07 20.88 30.43
C VAL A 178 6.61 22.12 31.15
N GLN A 179 6.90 23.22 30.43
CA GLN A 179 7.37 24.46 31.05
C GLN A 179 6.27 25.11 31.92
N LYS A 180 5.00 25.09 31.50
CA LYS A 180 3.86 25.53 32.33
C LYS A 180 3.77 24.71 33.62
N LEU A 181 3.87 23.38 33.52
CA LEU A 181 3.84 22.48 34.68
C LEU A 181 5.04 22.70 35.62
N GLN A 182 6.25 22.88 35.08
CA GLN A 182 7.44 23.18 35.87
C GLN A 182 7.30 24.50 36.65
N ASN A 183 6.69 25.52 36.05
CA ASN A 183 6.39 26.79 36.71
C ASN A 183 5.35 26.62 37.85
N ILE A 184 4.35 25.76 37.65
CA ILE A 184 3.34 25.40 38.69
C ILE A 184 3.99 24.61 39.83
N ILE A 185 4.87 23.65 39.55
CA ILE A 185 5.61 22.90 40.58
C ILE A 185 6.50 23.85 41.38
N THR A 186 7.25 24.74 40.71
CA THR A 186 8.16 25.69 41.36
C THR A 186 7.41 26.68 42.26
N SER A 187 6.26 27.21 41.81
CA SER A 187 5.43 28.12 42.62
C SER A 187 4.71 27.43 43.78
N ARG A 188 4.29 26.16 43.62
CA ARG A 188 3.80 25.35 44.75
C ARG A 188 4.90 25.08 45.78
N ALA A 189 6.12 24.78 45.33
CA ALA A 189 7.25 24.54 46.24
C ALA A 189 7.62 25.78 47.08
N THR A 190 7.61 26.98 46.49
CA THR A 190 7.84 28.22 47.25
C THR A 190 6.68 28.54 48.20
N GLN A 191 5.43 28.31 47.79
CA GLN A 191 4.26 28.44 48.66
C GLN A 191 4.34 27.49 49.87
N TYR A 192 4.59 26.19 49.66
CA TYR A 192 4.73 25.23 50.75
C TYR A 192 5.93 25.55 51.67
N SER A 193 7.06 26.01 51.12
CA SER A 193 8.19 26.47 51.95
C SER A 193 7.81 27.65 52.84
N HIS A 194 7.05 28.62 52.31
CA HIS A 194 6.55 29.75 53.08
C HIS A 194 5.57 29.33 54.17
N ASP A 195 4.60 28.48 53.84
CA ASP A 195 3.54 28.08 54.76
C ASP A 195 4.06 27.12 55.85
N ALA A 196 5.01 26.24 55.53
CA ALA A 196 5.75 25.46 56.52
C ALA A 196 6.51 26.37 57.50
N LYS A 197 7.25 27.37 56.99
CA LYS A 197 7.92 28.38 57.84
C LYS A 197 6.92 29.24 58.64
N ARG A 198 5.66 29.40 58.20
CA ARG A 198 4.62 30.04 59.04
C ARG A 198 4.24 29.10 60.20
N LYS A 199 3.93 27.83 59.89
CA LYS A 199 3.53 26.82 60.89
C LYS A 199 4.62 26.49 61.91
N GLU A 200 5.88 26.49 61.50
CA GLU A 200 7.03 26.35 62.39
C GLU A 200 7.09 27.47 63.44
N ARG A 201 6.92 28.74 63.02
CA ARG A 201 6.88 29.90 63.94
C ARG A 201 5.66 29.89 64.85
N GLU A 202 4.51 29.40 64.37
CA GLU A 202 3.32 29.18 65.21
C GLU A 202 3.57 28.09 66.27
N ALA A 203 4.16 26.96 65.86
CA ALA A 203 4.51 25.86 66.76
C ALA A 203 5.59 26.25 67.79
N ALA A 204 6.57 27.08 67.40
CA ALA A 204 7.56 27.64 68.32
C ALA A 204 6.91 28.49 69.42
N LYS A 205 6.01 29.42 69.05
CA LYS A 205 5.25 30.25 70.01
C LYS A 205 4.33 29.42 70.92
N LEU A 206 3.78 28.31 70.42
CA LEU A 206 2.98 27.39 71.24
C LEU A 206 3.85 26.58 72.21
N LYS A 207 5.04 26.13 71.78
CA LYS A 207 6.03 25.48 72.67
C LYS A 207 6.48 26.43 73.78
N GLU A 208 6.82 27.68 73.44
CA GLU A 208 7.24 28.74 74.36
C GLU A 208 6.17 28.99 75.44
N ARG A 209 4.91 29.19 75.03
CA ARG A 209 3.77 29.34 75.95
C ARG A 209 3.56 28.11 76.85
N LEU A 210 3.73 26.90 76.30
CA LEU A 210 3.63 25.68 77.09
C LEU A 210 4.77 25.55 78.10
N SER A 211 6.02 25.89 77.74
CA SER A 211 7.12 25.94 78.69
C SER A 211 6.89 26.96 79.80
N GLN A 212 6.36 28.15 79.48
CA GLN A 212 6.00 29.15 80.51
C GLN A 212 4.94 28.58 81.47
N LEU A 213 3.84 28.01 80.96
CA LEU A 213 2.80 27.39 81.79
C LEU A 213 3.30 26.20 82.64
N LEU A 214 4.35 25.51 82.20
CA LEU A 214 4.99 24.42 82.97
C LEU A 214 5.96 24.94 84.04
N ILE A 215 6.56 26.13 83.84
CA ILE A 215 7.35 26.84 84.86
C ILE A 215 6.40 27.43 85.90
N ASP A 216 5.39 28.21 85.49
CA ASP A 216 4.37 28.83 86.34
C ASP A 216 3.61 27.84 87.23
N ARG A 217 3.54 26.56 86.82
CA ARG A 217 2.96 25.45 87.59
C ARG A 217 3.93 24.81 88.59
N LYS A 218 5.25 24.85 88.37
CA LYS A 218 6.22 24.32 89.33
C LYS A 218 6.27 25.16 90.61
N ASP A 219 6.11 26.48 90.48
CA ASP A 219 6.10 27.41 91.61
C ASP A 219 4.78 27.37 92.41
N LYS A 220 3.75 26.69 91.88
CA LYS A 220 2.42 26.54 92.49
C LYS A 220 2.13 25.07 92.86
N LYS A 221 3.10 24.43 93.52
CA LYS A 221 3.11 23.00 93.84
C LYS A 221 2.15 22.59 94.99
N LEU A 222 0.85 22.77 94.79
CA LEU A 222 -0.15 21.98 95.52
C LEU A 222 -0.23 20.58 94.89
N ALA A 223 -0.03 19.54 95.70
CA ALA A 223 -0.16 18.16 95.26
C ALA A 223 -1.64 17.80 95.06
N ILE A 224 -1.99 17.32 93.87
CA ILE A 224 -3.30 16.71 93.61
C ILE A 224 -3.09 15.20 93.60
N ASP A 225 -3.27 14.56 94.77
CA ASP A 225 -3.37 13.11 94.85
C ASP A 225 -4.67 12.63 94.18
N VAL A 226 -4.55 11.65 93.28
CA VAL A 226 -5.69 11.11 92.52
C VAL A 226 -6.43 10.07 93.37
N LEU A 227 -7.10 10.57 94.42
CA LEU A 227 -7.92 9.81 95.37
C LEU A 227 -9.26 9.36 94.77
N ASN A 228 -9.23 8.69 93.62
CA ASN A 228 -10.32 7.81 93.16
C ASN A 228 -9.87 6.82 92.08
N SER A 229 -9.31 5.68 92.51
CA SER A 229 -9.26 4.48 91.67
C SER A 229 -10.67 3.89 91.58
N LEU A 230 -11.41 4.17 90.50
CA LEU A 230 -12.81 3.77 90.31
C LEU A 230 -12.98 2.25 90.15
N GLY A 231 -12.93 1.53 91.28
CA GLY A 231 -13.22 0.10 91.36
C GLY A 231 -14.70 -0.20 91.14
N ARG A 232 -15.06 -0.68 89.94
CA ARG A 232 -16.41 -1.20 89.66
C ARG A 232 -16.58 -2.61 90.24
N ALA A 233 -17.69 -2.85 90.93
CA ALA A 233 -18.00 -4.09 91.65
C ALA A 233 -18.30 -5.33 90.77
N ASP A 234 -18.13 -5.26 89.44
CA ASP A 234 -18.36 -6.39 88.51
C ASP A 234 -17.12 -7.27 88.29
N GLY A 235 -15.95 -6.88 88.81
CA GLY A 235 -14.69 -7.65 88.75
C GLY A 235 -14.07 -7.80 87.34
N LYS A 236 -14.82 -7.55 86.27
CA LYS A 236 -14.34 -7.61 84.88
C LYS A 236 -13.41 -6.44 84.59
N ARG A 237 -12.11 -6.73 84.52
CA ARG A 237 -11.10 -5.83 83.95
C ARG A 237 -11.56 -5.39 82.56
N SER A 238 -11.47 -4.10 82.27
CA SER A 238 -11.66 -3.58 80.91
C SER A 238 -10.66 -4.25 79.97
N HIS A 239 -11.18 -5.06 79.03
CA HIS A 239 -10.36 -5.67 77.99
C HIS A 239 -9.83 -4.58 77.06
N TRP A 240 -8.60 -4.15 77.32
CA TRP A 240 -7.74 -3.56 76.29
C TRP A 240 -7.70 -4.56 75.13
N LYS A 241 -8.30 -4.20 73.99
CA LYS A 241 -8.37 -5.06 72.80
C LYS A 241 -6.94 -5.36 72.37
N THR A 242 -6.46 -6.58 72.66
CA THR A 242 -5.07 -6.97 72.44
C THR A 242 -4.76 -6.83 70.96
N ALA A 243 -3.69 -6.10 70.63
CA ALA A 243 -3.40 -5.66 69.26
C ALA A 243 -3.45 -6.80 68.22
N LYS A 244 -3.07 -8.04 68.58
CA LYS A 244 -3.16 -9.22 67.69
C LYS A 244 -4.58 -9.61 67.26
N VAL A 245 -5.60 -9.33 68.07
CA VAL A 245 -7.01 -9.63 67.73
C VAL A 245 -7.60 -8.48 66.91
N THR A 246 -7.32 -7.24 67.30
CA THR A 246 -7.74 -6.05 66.53
C THR A 246 -7.08 -6.03 65.15
N ALA A 247 -5.80 -6.38 65.05
CA ALA A 247 -5.07 -6.50 63.78
C ALA A 247 -5.74 -7.51 62.85
N ARG A 248 -5.99 -8.76 63.29
CA ARG A 248 -6.69 -9.77 62.48
C ARG A 248 -8.09 -9.36 62.05
N TYR A 249 -8.82 -8.60 62.88
CA TYR A 249 -10.13 -8.06 62.51
C TYR A 249 -9.99 -6.95 61.45
N HIS A 250 -9.07 -6.01 61.60
CA HIS A 250 -8.82 -4.95 60.62
C HIS A 250 -8.24 -5.49 59.30
N GLU A 251 -7.38 -6.50 59.36
CA GLU A 251 -6.82 -7.24 58.23
C GLU A 251 -7.94 -7.99 57.47
N GLY A 252 -8.83 -8.70 58.18
CA GLY A 252 -10.00 -9.35 57.59
C GLY A 252 -10.98 -8.36 56.95
N GLU A 253 -11.29 -7.25 57.60
CA GLU A 253 -12.15 -6.18 57.04
C GLU A 253 -11.46 -5.45 55.86
N MET A 254 -10.13 -5.30 55.87
CA MET A 254 -9.36 -4.75 54.76
C MET A 254 -9.42 -5.67 53.54
N TYR A 255 -9.17 -6.97 53.70
CA TYR A 255 -9.31 -7.95 52.61
C TYR A 255 -10.75 -8.00 52.08
N LYS A 256 -11.74 -7.90 52.96
CA LYS A 256 -13.16 -7.85 52.60
C LYS A 256 -13.55 -6.57 51.86
N SER A 257 -12.99 -5.41 52.22
CA SER A 257 -13.13 -4.17 51.45
C SER A 257 -12.52 -4.34 50.07
N LEU A 258 -11.25 -4.77 50.01
CA LEU A 258 -10.52 -4.95 48.76
C LEU A 258 -11.24 -5.90 47.79
N LEU A 259 -11.79 -7.01 48.30
CA LEU A 259 -12.63 -7.92 47.52
C LEU A 259 -13.94 -7.26 47.04
N SER A 260 -14.63 -6.51 47.92
CA SER A 260 -15.83 -5.75 47.55
C SER A 260 -15.54 -4.70 46.46
N ASP A 261 -14.37 -4.05 46.52
CA ASP A 261 -13.92 -3.04 45.56
C ASP A 261 -13.53 -3.68 44.22
N TYR A 262 -12.88 -4.85 44.22
CA TYR A 262 -12.65 -5.65 43.01
C TYR A 262 -13.95 -6.13 42.39
N GLU A 263 -14.91 -6.65 43.17
CA GLU A 263 -16.22 -7.03 42.65
C GLU A 263 -16.99 -5.82 42.10
N ALA A 264 -16.93 -4.66 42.75
CA ALA A 264 -17.56 -3.44 42.27
C ALA A 264 -16.96 -2.97 40.93
N SER A 265 -15.63 -3.03 40.81
CA SER A 265 -14.91 -2.76 39.57
C SER A 265 -15.30 -3.75 38.47
N GLN A 266 -15.34 -5.05 38.77
CA GLN A 266 -15.77 -6.09 37.82
C GLN A 266 -17.23 -5.89 37.37
N ARG A 267 -18.14 -5.57 38.30
CA ARG A 267 -19.55 -5.26 37.99
C ARG A 267 -19.66 -4.01 37.09
N SER A 268 -18.86 -2.97 37.34
CA SER A 268 -18.78 -1.77 36.50
C SER A 268 -18.26 -2.09 35.09
N LEU A 269 -17.16 -2.84 34.97
CA LEU A 269 -16.59 -3.26 33.69
C LEU A 269 -17.54 -4.14 32.88
N MET A 270 -18.31 -5.02 33.54
CA MET A 270 -19.33 -5.82 32.85
C MET A 270 -20.50 -4.96 32.32
N LEU A 271 -20.93 -3.94 33.08
CA LEU A 271 -21.95 -2.99 32.64
C LEU A 271 -21.44 -2.16 31.45
N GLU A 272 -20.25 -1.58 31.56
CA GLU A 272 -19.61 -0.81 30.48
C GLU A 272 -19.41 -1.65 29.22
N ASN A 273 -18.93 -2.89 29.35
CA ASN A 273 -18.79 -3.82 28.23
C ASN A 273 -20.14 -4.12 27.56
N SER A 274 -21.25 -4.11 28.31
CA SER A 274 -22.60 -4.25 27.74
C SER A 274 -23.06 -2.98 27.00
N GLU A 275 -22.73 -1.79 27.50
CA GLU A 275 -23.03 -0.51 26.82
C GLU A 275 -22.19 -0.34 25.55
N LEU A 276 -20.89 -0.65 25.59
CA LEU A 276 -20.02 -0.67 24.41
C LEU A 276 -20.55 -1.64 23.34
N LYS A 277 -21.07 -2.81 23.74
CA LYS A 277 -21.76 -3.74 22.82
C LYS A 277 -23.05 -3.15 22.24
N LYS A 278 -23.87 -2.43 23.02
CA LYS A 278 -25.07 -1.72 22.52
C LYS A 278 -24.70 -0.63 21.51
N VAL A 279 -23.71 0.21 21.83
CA VAL A 279 -23.23 1.28 20.94
C VAL A 279 -22.66 0.71 19.64
N LEU A 280 -21.85 -0.34 19.70
CA LEU A 280 -21.30 -1.01 18.51
C LEU A 280 -22.41 -1.61 17.62
N GLN A 281 -23.44 -2.23 18.21
CA GLN A 281 -24.60 -2.72 17.45
C GLN A 281 -25.46 -1.58 16.88
N GLN A 282 -25.53 -0.42 17.55
CA GLN A 282 -26.23 0.74 17.03
C GLN A 282 -25.48 1.37 15.85
N MET A 283 -24.17 1.64 16.00
CA MET A 283 -23.30 2.10 14.91
C MET A 283 -23.36 1.16 13.69
N LYS A 284 -23.43 -0.17 13.93
CA LYS A 284 -23.63 -1.15 12.86
C LYS A 284 -24.97 -0.96 12.13
N LYS A 285 -26.08 -0.72 12.84
CA LYS A 285 -27.39 -0.41 12.21
C LYS A 285 -27.34 0.90 11.45
N ASP A 286 -26.73 1.93 12.02
CA ASP A 286 -26.64 3.27 11.42
C ASP A 286 -25.80 3.23 10.14
N MET A 287 -24.67 2.51 10.15
CA MET A 287 -23.89 2.23 8.95
C MET A 287 -24.68 1.44 7.90
N ILE A 288 -25.43 0.40 8.30
CA ILE A 288 -26.31 -0.35 7.38
C ILE A 288 -27.40 0.55 6.80
N HIS A 289 -27.97 1.47 7.59
CA HIS A 289 -28.97 2.43 7.11
C HIS A 289 -28.39 3.43 6.10
N ILE A 290 -27.18 3.96 6.36
CA ILE A 290 -26.48 4.90 5.46
C ILE A 290 -26.00 4.20 4.17
N LEU A 291 -25.55 2.95 4.26
CA LEU A 291 -25.01 2.18 3.13
C LEU A 291 -26.06 1.35 2.39
N SER A 292 -27.30 1.27 2.88
CA SER A 292 -28.42 0.67 2.15
C SER A 292 -28.81 1.59 0.99
N PRO A 293 -28.73 1.15 -0.28
CA PRO A 293 -29.16 1.98 -1.39
C PRO A 293 -30.64 2.34 -1.22
N ARG A 294 -30.96 3.64 -1.11
CA ARG A 294 -32.34 4.12 -1.09
C ARG A 294 -32.99 3.71 -2.40
N GLN A 295 -33.80 2.65 -2.35
CA GLN A 295 -34.38 2.02 -3.53
C GLN A 295 -35.37 3.00 -4.18
N ALA A 296 -34.90 3.73 -5.19
CA ALA A 296 -35.69 4.67 -5.95
C ALA A 296 -36.77 3.91 -6.73
N SER A 297 -37.96 3.85 -6.15
CA SER A 297 -39.13 3.19 -6.75
C SER A 297 -39.64 4.01 -7.93
N ASN A 298 -38.98 3.89 -9.09
CA ASN A 298 -39.52 4.35 -10.36
C ASN A 298 -40.84 3.62 -10.67
N ARG A 299 -41.96 4.30 -10.41
CA ARG A 299 -43.29 3.97 -10.90
C ARG A 299 -44.03 5.28 -11.18
N GLY A 300 -43.98 5.74 -12.43
CA GLY A 300 -44.73 6.90 -12.91
C GLY A 300 -46.10 6.52 -13.49
N ALA A 301 -46.61 7.39 -14.38
CA ALA A 301 -47.95 7.41 -15.00
C ALA A 301 -49.09 7.86 -14.04
N CYS A 302 -50.08 8.65 -14.47
CA CYS A 302 -50.25 9.58 -15.62
C CYS A 302 -51.54 10.42 -15.40
N ALA A 303 -51.80 11.43 -16.25
CA ALA A 303 -53.05 12.22 -16.33
C ALA A 303 -53.42 13.06 -15.07
N ASP A 304 -54.29 14.09 -15.06
CA ASP A 304 -54.93 15.04 -16.03
C ASP A 304 -55.63 16.12 -15.14
N ASP A 305 -56.07 17.33 -15.52
CA ASP A 305 -56.09 18.20 -16.72
C ASP A 305 -56.46 19.66 -16.27
N SER A 306 -56.53 20.66 -17.18
CA SER A 306 -57.14 22.00 -17.06
C SER A 306 -56.37 23.09 -16.25
N GLN A 307 -55.92 24.22 -16.83
CA GLN A 307 -56.64 25.47 -17.22
C GLN A 307 -56.67 26.49 -16.03
N GLU A 308 -56.43 27.82 -16.15
CA GLU A 308 -56.50 28.77 -17.27
C GLU A 308 -55.44 29.93 -17.20
N GLN A 309 -55.03 30.44 -18.39
CA GLN A 309 -54.58 31.80 -18.80
C GLN A 309 -54.17 32.92 -17.78
N VAL A 310 -53.02 33.58 -18.02
CA VAL A 310 -52.80 35.06 -18.22
C VAL A 310 -51.28 35.38 -18.37
N ASP A 311 -50.92 36.32 -19.25
CA ASP A 311 -49.54 36.79 -19.48
C ASP A 311 -48.95 37.65 -18.35
N LEU A 312 -47.62 37.58 -18.16
CA LEU A 312 -46.70 38.73 -18.06
C LEU A 312 -45.23 38.28 -17.99
N ASP A 313 -44.32 39.04 -18.61
CA ASP A 313 -42.87 38.80 -18.57
C ASP A 313 -42.29 38.89 -17.15
N ARG A 314 -41.60 37.83 -16.70
CA ARG A 314 -40.54 37.92 -15.67
C ARG A 314 -39.58 36.73 -15.74
N GLU A 315 -38.30 37.01 -15.60
CA GLU A 315 -37.23 35.99 -15.52
C GLU A 315 -37.24 35.21 -14.19
N GLU A 316 -36.51 34.10 -14.19
CA GLU A 316 -36.13 33.20 -13.09
C GLU A 316 -36.65 33.49 -11.66
N GLU A 317 -37.57 32.66 -11.16
CA GLU A 317 -37.44 31.94 -9.87
C GLU A 317 -38.67 31.04 -9.60
N ALA A 318 -38.58 29.75 -9.98
CA ALA A 318 -39.62 28.75 -9.68
C ALA A 318 -39.06 27.36 -9.30
N GLY A 319 -37.75 27.22 -9.13
CA GLY A 319 -37.09 25.96 -8.80
C GLY A 319 -36.70 25.79 -7.33
N ASP A 320 -36.52 26.87 -6.57
CA ASP A 320 -35.68 26.82 -5.36
C ASP A 320 -36.38 26.32 -4.08
N CYS A 321 -37.70 26.48 -3.95
CA CYS A 321 -38.44 26.03 -2.76
C CYS A 321 -38.23 24.53 -2.43
N CYS A 322 -38.11 23.68 -3.45
CA CYS A 322 -37.82 22.24 -3.28
C CYS A 322 -36.35 21.97 -2.94
N ARG A 323 -35.44 22.86 -3.36
CA ARG A 323 -34.00 22.81 -3.04
C ARG A 323 -33.76 23.26 -1.60
N ASP A 324 -34.32 24.40 -1.20
CA ASP A 324 -34.25 24.95 0.16
C ASP A 324 -34.77 23.97 1.21
N THR A 325 -35.92 23.33 0.94
CA THR A 325 -36.52 22.37 1.88
C THR A 325 -35.63 21.14 2.08
N LEU A 326 -34.89 20.70 1.05
CA LEU A 326 -33.93 19.62 1.14
C LEU A 326 -32.62 20.05 1.80
N ASP A 327 -32.12 21.26 1.53
CA ASP A 327 -30.89 21.76 2.14
C ASP A 327 -31.10 22.05 3.63
N GLN A 328 -32.24 22.64 4.04
CA GLN A 328 -32.64 22.77 5.45
C GLN A 328 -32.70 21.42 6.18
N SER A 329 -33.18 20.36 5.50
CA SER A 329 -33.16 19.00 6.04
C SER A 329 -31.73 18.43 6.16
N CYS A 330 -30.85 18.77 5.22
CA CYS A 330 -29.43 18.41 5.23
C CYS A 330 -28.67 19.14 6.35
N GLU A 331 -28.88 20.45 6.50
CA GLU A 331 -28.31 21.26 7.59
C GLU A 331 -28.79 20.78 8.95
N HIS A 332 -30.08 20.51 9.13
CA HIS A 332 -30.59 19.94 10.37
C HIS A 332 -29.95 18.58 10.69
N ALA A 333 -29.75 17.71 9.70
CA ALA A 333 -29.05 16.43 9.88
C ALA A 333 -27.56 16.62 10.23
N ARG A 334 -26.87 17.58 9.59
CA ARG A 334 -25.47 17.95 9.90
C ARG A 334 -25.34 18.54 11.30
N GLU A 335 -26.30 19.34 11.75
CA GLU A 335 -26.30 19.93 13.09
C GLU A 335 -26.64 18.91 14.18
N GLN A 336 -27.62 18.04 13.94
CA GLN A 336 -27.91 16.86 14.79
C GLN A 336 -26.65 16.00 14.98
N LEU A 337 -25.96 15.65 13.89
CA LEU A 337 -24.70 14.88 13.93
C LEU A 337 -23.60 15.63 14.68
N THR A 338 -23.40 16.91 14.40
CA THR A 338 -22.39 17.76 15.06
C THR A 338 -22.65 17.87 16.57
N ASN A 339 -23.91 18.02 16.97
CA ASN A 339 -24.30 18.12 18.37
C ASN A 339 -24.21 16.76 19.09
N SER A 340 -24.48 15.64 18.40
CA SER A 340 -24.19 14.29 18.90
C SER A 340 -22.68 14.09 19.16
N ILE A 341 -21.83 14.44 18.19
CA ILE A 341 -20.36 14.37 18.35
C ILE A 341 -19.89 15.26 19.51
N ARG A 342 -20.40 16.50 19.64
CA ARG A 342 -20.12 17.40 20.78
C ARG A 342 -20.64 16.87 22.12
N GLN A 343 -21.65 16.01 22.15
CA GLN A 343 -22.08 15.32 23.38
C GLN A 343 -21.17 14.14 23.72
N GLN A 344 -20.81 13.31 22.75
CA GLN A 344 -19.90 12.18 22.99
C GLN A 344 -18.49 12.65 23.38
N TRP A 345 -17.99 13.72 22.77
CA TRP A 345 -16.71 14.33 23.14
C TRP A 345 -16.70 14.86 24.59
N ARG A 346 -17.81 15.46 25.05
CA ARG A 346 -17.97 15.86 26.46
C ARG A 346 -18.03 14.66 27.41
N LYS A 347 -18.75 13.58 27.05
CA LYS A 347 -18.77 12.35 27.84
C LYS A 347 -17.37 11.72 27.95
N LEU A 348 -16.62 11.68 26.85
CA LEU A 348 -15.25 11.17 26.80
C LEU A 348 -14.31 12.03 27.66
N ARG A 349 -14.31 13.36 27.51
CA ARG A 349 -13.52 14.27 28.35
C ARG A 349 -13.82 14.05 29.84
N ASN A 350 -15.09 14.06 30.22
CA ASN A 350 -15.51 13.86 31.61
C ASN A 350 -15.17 12.44 32.16
N HIS A 351 -14.88 11.47 31.29
CA HIS A 351 -14.38 10.14 31.68
C HIS A 351 -12.85 10.15 31.82
N VAL A 352 -12.13 10.79 30.90
CA VAL A 352 -10.66 10.98 31.01
C VAL A 352 -10.30 11.78 32.26
N GLU A 353 -11.02 12.86 32.58
CA GLU A 353 -10.83 13.65 33.82
C GLU A 353 -11.11 12.82 35.09
N LYS A 354 -11.98 11.80 35.01
CA LYS A 354 -12.22 10.84 36.11
C LYS A 354 -11.10 9.81 36.22
N LEU A 355 -10.58 9.30 35.10
CA LEU A 355 -9.43 8.39 35.11
C LEU A 355 -8.17 9.08 35.63
N ASP A 356 -7.93 10.34 35.25
CA ASP A 356 -6.79 11.15 35.71
C ASP A 356 -6.87 11.46 37.22
N SER A 357 -8.05 11.85 37.72
CA SER A 357 -8.25 12.06 39.16
C SER A 357 -8.20 10.75 39.96
N GLN A 358 -8.66 9.62 39.42
CA GLN A 358 -8.53 8.30 40.04
C GLN A 358 -7.08 7.81 40.06
N ALA A 359 -6.33 8.00 38.97
CA ALA A 359 -4.89 7.69 38.91
C ALA A 359 -4.09 8.56 39.90
N SER A 360 -4.40 9.85 39.97
CA SER A 360 -3.85 10.78 40.97
C SER A 360 -4.14 10.32 42.40
N GLN A 361 -5.34 9.79 42.66
CA GLN A 361 -5.72 9.27 43.98
C GLN A 361 -4.93 7.99 44.35
N VAL A 362 -4.75 7.07 43.42
CA VAL A 362 -3.90 5.88 43.59
C VAL A 362 -2.44 6.26 43.82
N GLN A 363 -1.90 7.22 43.06
CA GLN A 363 -0.50 7.65 43.19
C GLN A 363 -0.23 8.34 44.55
N ASN A 364 -1.19 9.09 45.09
CA ASN A 364 -1.09 9.64 46.45
C ASN A 364 -1.12 8.52 47.53
N GLN A 365 -1.86 7.44 47.33
CA GLN A 365 -1.86 6.30 48.26
C GLN A 365 -0.53 5.52 48.22
N LEU A 366 0.08 5.32 47.04
CA LEU A 366 1.40 4.68 46.95
C LEU A 366 2.54 5.54 47.53
N GLN A 367 2.45 6.87 47.44
CA GLN A 367 3.46 7.77 48.01
C GLN A 367 3.46 7.80 49.54
N ALA A 368 2.34 7.48 50.20
CA ALA A 368 2.25 7.43 51.66
C ALA A 368 3.02 6.27 52.33
N GLY A 369 3.54 5.32 51.54
CA GLY A 369 4.22 4.12 52.05
C GLY A 369 5.67 3.93 51.58
N LYS A 370 6.26 4.90 50.87
CA LYS A 370 7.62 4.77 50.29
C LYS A 370 8.54 5.90 50.72
N ASP A 371 8.98 5.85 51.98
CA ASP A 371 10.03 6.70 52.52
C ASP A 371 11.29 5.86 52.83
N VAL A 372 12.47 6.48 52.68
CA VAL A 372 13.81 5.89 52.88
C VAL A 372 14.13 4.62 52.07
N ILE A 373 14.62 4.79 50.84
CA ILE A 373 15.68 3.92 50.30
C ILE A 373 16.97 4.25 51.09
N PRO A 374 17.80 3.28 51.51
CA PRO A 374 19.05 3.56 52.22
C PRO A 374 19.95 4.49 51.43
N ARG A 375 20.58 5.44 52.13
CA ARG A 375 21.43 6.46 51.52
C ARG A 375 22.66 5.84 50.83
N GLU A 376 23.19 4.75 51.39
CA GLU A 376 24.29 3.99 50.78
C GLU A 376 23.91 3.42 49.41
N THR A 377 22.73 2.81 49.26
CA THR A 377 22.32 2.19 47.98
C THR A 377 22.23 3.20 46.83
N HIS A 378 21.79 4.43 47.10
CA HIS A 378 21.79 5.51 46.11
C HIS A 378 23.21 6.05 45.83
N GLU A 379 24.15 5.94 46.77
CA GLU A 379 25.56 6.28 46.53
C GLU A 379 26.26 5.18 45.71
N ASP A 380 25.97 3.90 45.97
CA ASP A 380 26.41 2.75 45.16
C ASP A 380 25.88 2.84 43.71
N GLU A 381 24.58 3.07 43.52
CA GLU A 381 23.95 3.26 42.20
C GLU A 381 24.54 4.44 41.43
N MET A 382 24.90 5.53 42.13
CA MET A 382 25.60 6.66 41.50
C MET A 382 27.05 6.32 41.12
N GLU A 383 27.75 5.46 41.86
CA GLU A 383 29.10 5.02 41.50
C GLU A 383 29.10 4.00 40.36
N GLU A 384 28.09 3.13 40.30
CA GLU A 384 27.79 2.28 39.14
C GLU A 384 27.58 3.11 37.88
N MET A 385 26.65 4.07 37.93
CA MET A 385 26.34 4.93 36.79
C MET A 385 27.55 5.81 36.36
N ARG A 386 28.43 6.20 37.30
CA ARG A 386 29.71 6.85 36.97
C ARG A 386 30.69 5.90 36.27
N ARG A 387 30.79 4.63 36.70
CA ARG A 387 31.60 3.60 36.03
C ARG A 387 31.11 3.35 34.62
N GLU A 388 29.79 3.18 34.42
CA GLU A 388 29.19 3.02 33.09
C GLU A 388 29.43 4.23 32.19
N VAL A 389 29.19 5.45 32.68
CA VAL A 389 29.44 6.68 31.91
C VAL A 389 30.93 6.85 31.57
N GLN A 390 31.84 6.39 32.44
CA GLN A 390 33.27 6.41 32.16
C GLN A 390 33.66 5.36 31.11
N GLN A 391 33.14 4.13 31.21
CA GLN A 391 33.32 3.08 30.21
C GLN A 391 32.76 3.49 28.84
N CYS A 392 31.61 4.18 28.80
CA CYS A 392 31.05 4.74 27.57
C CYS A 392 31.96 5.82 26.95
N LYS A 393 32.59 6.68 27.76
CA LYS A 393 33.55 7.67 27.26
C LYS A 393 34.80 7.00 26.69
N GLU A 394 35.33 5.99 27.37
CA GLU A 394 36.51 5.23 26.92
C GLU A 394 36.20 4.46 25.63
N PHE A 395 35.00 3.88 25.50
CA PHE A 395 34.52 3.26 24.26
C PHE A 395 34.36 4.29 23.13
N ILE A 396 33.78 5.46 23.39
CA ILE A 396 33.68 6.56 22.41
C ILE A 396 35.07 7.07 22.01
N GLN A 397 36.02 7.17 22.94
CA GLN A 397 37.41 7.54 22.62
C GLN A 397 38.10 6.46 21.77
N ALA A 398 37.89 5.17 22.06
CA ALA A 398 38.41 4.08 21.25
C ALA A 398 37.79 4.06 19.84
N GLN A 399 36.49 4.30 19.71
CA GLN A 399 35.81 4.47 18.42
C GLN A 399 36.33 5.69 17.65
N GLN A 400 36.55 6.82 18.31
CA GLN A 400 37.13 8.02 17.70
C GLN A 400 38.58 7.79 17.27
N GLN A 401 39.40 7.10 18.07
CA GLN A 401 40.76 6.70 17.70
C GLN A 401 40.76 5.73 16.52
N LEU A 402 39.83 4.77 16.46
CA LEU A 402 39.71 3.84 15.32
C LEU A 402 39.26 4.55 14.04
N LEU A 403 38.26 5.43 14.11
CA LEU A 403 37.83 6.28 12.98
C LEU A 403 38.95 7.20 12.50
N GLN A 404 39.70 7.80 13.43
CA GLN A 404 40.83 8.67 13.11
C GLN A 404 42.04 7.88 12.61
N GLN A 405 42.19 6.62 13.01
CA GLN A 405 43.17 5.70 12.43
C GLN A 405 42.77 5.33 10.98
N GLN A 406 41.50 4.99 10.72
CA GLN A 406 40.99 4.73 9.36
C GLN A 406 41.08 5.94 8.43
N LEU A 407 40.99 7.17 8.96
CA LEU A 407 41.18 8.42 8.20
C LEU A 407 42.67 8.77 7.97
N ASN A 408 43.58 8.28 8.80
CA ASN A 408 45.02 8.55 8.72
C ASN A 408 45.80 7.45 7.98
N SER A 409 45.31 6.22 7.97
CA SER A 409 45.69 5.23 6.96
C SER A 409 45.04 5.62 5.64
N SER A 410 45.81 5.71 4.55
CA SER A 410 45.23 5.57 3.22
C SER A 410 44.51 4.23 3.16
N LEU A 411 43.18 4.24 3.00
CA LEU A 411 42.36 3.02 2.91
C LEU A 411 42.90 2.17 1.76
N ASP A 412 43.46 1.01 2.12
CA ASP A 412 43.95 0.04 1.15
C ASP A 412 42.75 -0.71 0.55
N ASP A 413 42.71 -0.83 -0.79
CA ASP A 413 41.51 -1.24 -1.53
C ASP A 413 41.01 -2.64 -1.09
N GLU A 414 41.93 -3.52 -0.68
CA GLU A 414 41.61 -4.85 -0.13
C GLU A 414 40.72 -4.79 1.11
N THR A 415 40.89 -3.79 1.98
CA THR A 415 40.07 -3.63 3.20
C THR A 415 38.67 -3.13 2.86
N ALA A 416 38.55 -2.24 1.88
CA ALA A 416 37.25 -1.77 1.39
C ALA A 416 36.49 -2.91 0.67
N ALA A 417 37.20 -3.71 -0.14
CA ALA A 417 36.65 -4.88 -0.82
C ALA A 417 36.13 -5.93 0.19
N PHE A 418 36.90 -6.26 1.22
CA PHE A 418 36.51 -7.25 2.23
C PHE A 418 35.25 -6.86 3.01
N LEU A 419 35.13 -5.59 3.43
CA LEU A 419 33.93 -5.09 4.12
C LEU A 419 32.69 -5.11 3.22
N ASN A 420 32.87 -4.81 1.93
CA ASN A 420 31.78 -4.84 0.96
C ASN A 420 31.32 -6.29 0.66
N ASP A 421 32.25 -7.22 0.48
CA ASP A 421 31.95 -8.66 0.29
C ASP A 421 31.16 -9.22 1.49
N CYS A 422 31.57 -8.90 2.72
CA CYS A 422 30.83 -9.27 3.94
C CYS A 422 29.39 -8.73 3.94
N TYR A 423 29.17 -7.47 3.56
CA TYR A 423 27.83 -6.88 3.49
C TYR A 423 26.96 -7.56 2.40
N THR A 424 27.53 -7.86 1.23
CA THR A 424 26.79 -8.59 0.18
C THR A 424 26.48 -10.04 0.58
N LEU A 425 27.32 -10.67 1.43
CA LEU A 425 27.07 -12.00 1.96
C LEU A 425 25.88 -12.02 2.94
N GLU A 426 25.80 -11.01 3.84
CA GLU A 426 24.67 -10.86 4.78
C GLU A 426 23.35 -10.60 4.03
N GLU A 427 23.33 -9.69 3.07
CA GLU A 427 22.17 -9.41 2.21
C GLU A 427 21.70 -10.67 1.46
N LYS A 428 22.65 -11.45 0.94
CA LYS A 428 22.42 -12.71 0.22
C LYS A 428 21.89 -13.83 1.13
N GLU A 429 22.32 -13.90 2.40
CA GLU A 429 21.75 -14.82 3.39
C GLU A 429 20.32 -14.40 3.76
N ARG A 430 20.07 -13.11 4.02
CA ARG A 430 18.72 -12.60 4.33
C ARG A 430 17.74 -12.87 3.19
N LEU A 431 18.11 -12.58 1.94
CA LEU A 431 17.28 -12.84 0.76
C LEU A 431 16.96 -14.33 0.56
N LYS A 432 17.91 -15.22 0.93
CA LYS A 432 17.75 -16.68 0.94
C LYS A 432 16.81 -17.17 2.06
N GLU A 433 16.70 -16.44 3.16
CA GLU A 433 15.70 -16.69 4.22
C GLU A 433 14.31 -16.18 3.81
N GLU A 434 14.21 -14.98 3.23
CA GLU A 434 12.98 -14.43 2.65
C GLU A 434 12.41 -15.36 1.56
N TRP A 435 13.26 -15.89 0.68
CA TRP A 435 12.87 -16.87 -0.33
C TRP A 435 12.37 -18.19 0.26
N ARG A 436 13.01 -18.67 1.34
CA ARG A 436 12.56 -19.87 2.10
C ARG A 436 11.17 -19.65 2.68
N LEU A 437 10.91 -18.47 3.25
CA LEU A 437 9.61 -18.08 3.79
C LEU A 437 8.54 -17.95 2.70
N PHE A 438 8.90 -17.47 1.50
CA PHE A 438 8.00 -17.38 0.36
C PHE A 438 7.56 -18.76 -0.15
N GLU A 439 8.48 -19.71 -0.31
CA GLU A 439 8.12 -21.09 -0.68
C GLU A 439 7.34 -21.81 0.43
N GLU A 440 7.62 -21.52 1.70
CA GLU A 440 6.81 -21.99 2.84
C GLU A 440 5.35 -21.49 2.75
N GLN A 441 5.14 -20.20 2.47
CA GLN A 441 3.79 -19.64 2.24
C GLN A 441 3.11 -20.27 1.02
N LYS A 442 3.81 -20.38 -0.12
CA LYS A 442 3.31 -21.01 -1.35
C LYS A 442 2.90 -22.47 -1.13
N ARG A 443 3.68 -23.23 -0.35
CA ARG A 443 3.39 -24.61 0.11
C ARG A 443 2.15 -24.65 1.00
N ASN A 444 1.97 -23.67 1.88
CA ASN A 444 0.79 -23.56 2.75
C ASN A 444 -0.47 -23.24 1.95
N PHE A 445 -0.45 -22.26 1.04
CA PHE A 445 -1.57 -21.97 0.14
C PHE A 445 -1.95 -23.16 -0.75
N ALA A 446 -0.98 -23.94 -1.23
CA ALA A 446 -1.25 -25.17 -1.97
C ALA A 446 -1.98 -26.22 -1.11
N ARG A 447 -1.60 -26.37 0.17
CA ARG A 447 -2.27 -27.26 1.13
C ARG A 447 -3.68 -26.77 1.47
N GLU A 448 -3.86 -25.47 1.71
CA GLU A 448 -5.16 -24.86 1.97
C GLU A 448 -6.10 -25.04 0.78
N ARG A 449 -5.65 -24.76 -0.45
CA ARG A 449 -6.43 -25.02 -1.68
C ARG A 449 -6.87 -26.48 -1.75
N LYS A 450 -5.99 -27.44 -1.47
CA LYS A 450 -6.38 -28.87 -1.40
C LYS A 450 -7.45 -29.09 -0.32
N ASN A 451 -7.24 -28.60 0.89
CA ASN A 451 -8.18 -28.77 2.01
C ASN A 451 -9.56 -28.18 1.71
N PHE A 452 -9.64 -26.99 1.10
CA PHE A 452 -10.90 -26.39 0.66
C PHE A 452 -11.58 -27.20 -0.45
N THR A 453 -10.83 -27.70 -1.44
CA THR A 453 -11.38 -28.59 -2.47
C THR A 453 -11.92 -29.89 -1.87
N GLU A 454 -11.18 -30.50 -0.94
CA GLU A 454 -11.57 -31.74 -0.27
C GLU A 454 -12.80 -31.55 0.62
N ALA A 455 -12.88 -30.43 1.36
CA ALA A 455 -14.06 -30.06 2.14
C ALA A 455 -15.30 -29.81 1.26
N ALA A 456 -15.13 -29.13 0.11
CA ALA A 456 -16.22 -28.93 -0.85
C ALA A 456 -16.72 -30.26 -1.46
N ILE A 457 -15.82 -31.18 -1.78
CA ILE A 457 -16.17 -32.54 -2.23
C ILE A 457 -16.92 -33.30 -1.13
N ARG A 458 -16.46 -33.20 0.13
CA ARG A 458 -17.09 -33.88 1.27
C ARG A 458 -18.51 -33.35 1.52
N LEU A 459 -18.68 -32.03 1.56
CA LEU A 459 -19.99 -31.39 1.71
C LEU A 459 -20.92 -31.68 0.52
N GLY A 460 -20.38 -31.83 -0.70
CA GLY A 460 -21.12 -32.33 -1.86
C GLY A 460 -21.63 -33.76 -1.68
N ARG A 461 -20.84 -34.66 -1.09
CA ARG A 461 -21.25 -36.04 -0.75
C ARG A 461 -22.28 -36.06 0.37
N GLU A 462 -22.07 -35.29 1.44
CA GLU A 462 -23.01 -35.14 2.57
C GLU A 462 -24.38 -34.64 2.08
N LYS A 463 -24.40 -33.60 1.23
CA LYS A 463 -25.62 -33.06 0.61
C LYS A 463 -26.31 -34.08 -0.30
N LYS A 464 -25.55 -34.90 -1.04
CA LYS A 464 -26.11 -35.98 -1.86
C LYS A 464 -26.76 -37.06 -0.99
N ALA A 465 -26.06 -37.53 0.05
CA ALA A 465 -26.60 -38.54 0.97
C ALA A 465 -27.90 -38.07 1.63
N PHE A 466 -27.93 -36.84 2.16
CA PHE A 466 -29.15 -36.26 2.74
C PHE A 466 -30.32 -36.15 1.75
N GLN A 467 -30.03 -35.89 0.47
CA GLN A 467 -31.02 -35.88 -0.60
C GLN A 467 -31.53 -37.30 -0.91
N GLU A 468 -30.64 -38.30 -0.95
CA GLU A 468 -30.98 -39.72 -1.13
C GLU A 468 -31.78 -40.28 0.05
N ASP A 469 -31.46 -39.88 1.29
CA ASP A 469 -32.23 -40.19 2.50
C ASP A 469 -33.63 -39.56 2.46
N ARG A 470 -33.74 -38.28 2.08
CA ARG A 470 -35.03 -37.58 1.95
C ARG A 470 -35.92 -38.23 0.90
N ASP A 471 -35.36 -38.57 -0.26
CA ASP A 471 -36.12 -39.19 -1.34
C ASP A 471 -36.49 -40.66 -1.02
N THR A 472 -35.65 -41.36 -0.25
CA THR A 472 -35.98 -42.68 0.34
C THR A 472 -37.07 -42.56 1.40
N TRP A 473 -37.05 -41.53 2.24
CA TRP A 473 -38.11 -41.25 3.20
C TRP A 473 -39.44 -40.94 2.50
N LEU A 474 -39.43 -40.07 1.48
CA LEU A 474 -40.62 -39.78 0.65
C LEU A 474 -41.17 -41.04 -0.03
N LYS A 475 -40.29 -41.88 -0.58
CA LYS A 475 -40.66 -43.17 -1.17
C LYS A 475 -41.30 -44.10 -0.14
N ASN A 476 -40.74 -44.20 1.07
CA ASN A 476 -41.31 -45.02 2.14
C ASN A 476 -42.64 -44.47 2.66
N GLN A 477 -42.80 -43.14 2.78
CA GLN A 477 -44.09 -42.51 3.08
C GLN A 477 -45.13 -42.86 2.01
N PHE A 478 -44.80 -42.72 0.72
CA PHE A 478 -45.71 -43.05 -0.38
C PHE A 478 -46.11 -44.54 -0.38
N LEU A 479 -45.14 -45.45 -0.22
CA LEU A 479 -45.40 -46.89 -0.17
C LEU A 479 -46.27 -47.27 1.04
N ASN A 480 -45.99 -46.73 2.23
CA ASN A 480 -46.76 -47.00 3.44
C ASN A 480 -48.18 -46.40 3.40
N MET A 481 -48.39 -45.32 2.63
CA MET A 481 -49.71 -44.71 2.41
C MET A 481 -50.50 -45.36 1.26
N THR A 482 -49.94 -46.34 0.54
CA THR A 482 -50.61 -47.01 -0.59
C THR A 482 -51.31 -48.29 -0.10
N PRO A 483 -52.66 -48.39 -0.09
CA PRO A 483 -53.40 -49.45 0.60
C PRO A 483 -53.48 -50.79 -0.19
N PHE A 484 -52.42 -51.19 -0.90
CA PHE A 484 -52.46 -52.27 -1.89
C PHE A 484 -51.29 -53.30 -1.81
N THR A 485 -50.71 -53.53 -0.63
CA THR A 485 -49.72 -54.62 -0.42
C THR A 485 -49.99 -55.52 0.79
N ASP A 486 -51.25 -55.84 1.07
CA ASP A 486 -51.57 -57.12 1.74
C ASP A 486 -52.53 -58.00 0.91
N ARG A 487 -51.93 -58.79 0.01
CA ARG A 487 -52.61 -59.94 -0.61
C ARG A 487 -51.65 -61.08 -0.98
N ARG A 488 -50.71 -61.42 -0.10
CA ARG A 488 -49.91 -62.64 -0.27
C ARG A 488 -50.65 -63.84 0.32
N ARG A 489 -51.46 -64.53 -0.48
CA ARG A 489 -51.95 -65.88 -0.15
C ARG A 489 -51.85 -66.82 -1.35
N CYS A 490 -51.22 -67.97 -1.09
CA CYS A 490 -51.15 -69.19 -1.91
C CYS A 490 -50.24 -69.21 -3.18
N SER A 491 -49.29 -70.16 -3.12
CA SER A 491 -48.96 -71.15 -4.17
C SER A 491 -47.66 -71.02 -5.00
N SER A 492 -46.73 -71.91 -4.62
CA SER A 492 -45.97 -72.89 -5.47
C SER A 492 -44.97 -72.48 -6.56
N SER A 493 -43.94 -73.34 -6.65
CA SER A 493 -43.07 -73.70 -7.80
C SER A 493 -42.17 -72.64 -8.44
N ASP A 494 -40.87 -72.97 -8.45
CA ASP A 494 -39.97 -73.07 -9.61
C ASP A 494 -39.91 -71.94 -10.67
N GLY A 495 -38.70 -71.65 -11.17
CA GLY A 495 -38.56 -70.79 -12.36
C GLY A 495 -37.21 -70.12 -12.52
N GLN A 496 -36.35 -70.78 -13.29
CA GLN A 496 -35.08 -70.26 -13.80
C GLN A 496 -35.23 -68.95 -14.61
N SER A 497 -34.13 -68.17 -14.70
CA SER A 497 -33.78 -67.34 -15.87
C SER A 497 -34.71 -66.16 -16.23
N ALA A 498 -34.42 -65.35 -17.26
CA ALA A 498 -33.18 -64.64 -17.63
C ALA A 498 -33.51 -63.67 -18.79
N LEU A 499 -32.72 -62.59 -18.98
CA LEU A 499 -32.77 -61.68 -20.15
C LEU A 499 -34.09 -60.87 -20.26
N SER A 500 -34.29 -59.83 -21.09
CA SER A 500 -33.44 -58.71 -21.59
C SER A 500 -34.36 -57.69 -22.32
N ILE A 501 -33.79 -56.75 -23.09
CA ILE A 501 -34.43 -56.02 -24.23
C ILE A 501 -35.23 -54.75 -23.90
N SER A 502 -34.48 -53.66 -23.70
CA SER A 502 -34.46 -52.41 -24.50
C SER A 502 -35.73 -51.62 -24.91
N LYS A 503 -35.60 -50.28 -24.81
CA LYS A 503 -36.24 -49.20 -25.61
C LYS A 503 -37.77 -49.06 -25.43
N SER A 504 -38.39 -47.88 -25.55
CA SER A 504 -37.94 -46.53 -25.95
C SER A 504 -38.65 -45.43 -25.13
N ALA A 505 -38.27 -44.16 -25.32
CA ALA A 505 -38.78 -43.03 -24.55
C ALA A 505 -40.25 -42.67 -24.79
N HIS A 506 -40.96 -42.29 -23.72
CA HIS A 506 -42.09 -41.36 -23.75
C HIS A 506 -41.82 -40.24 -22.74
N THR A 507 -42.01 -38.99 -23.17
CA THR A 507 -41.57 -37.80 -22.44
C THR A 507 -42.76 -37.14 -21.74
N CYS A 508 -42.73 -37.06 -20.40
CA CYS A 508 -43.59 -36.17 -19.64
C CYS A 508 -42.74 -35.04 -19.03
N HIS A 509 -42.76 -33.87 -19.66
CA HIS A 509 -42.17 -32.67 -19.07
C HIS A 509 -42.98 -32.22 -17.85
N VAL A 510 -42.33 -32.12 -16.70
CA VAL A 510 -42.73 -31.22 -15.61
C VAL A 510 -41.61 -30.21 -15.44
N CYS A 511 -41.87 -28.95 -15.79
CA CYS A 511 -40.86 -27.89 -15.70
C CYS A 511 -40.63 -27.45 -14.26
N VAL A 512 -39.42 -27.67 -13.75
CA VAL A 512 -38.85 -26.92 -12.62
C VAL A 512 -37.57 -26.26 -13.12
N THR A 513 -37.73 -25.10 -13.78
CA THR A 513 -36.64 -24.29 -14.32
C THR A 513 -36.25 -23.18 -13.35
N SER A 514 -35.03 -22.65 -13.53
CA SER A 514 -34.37 -21.62 -12.72
C SER A 514 -33.84 -22.08 -11.35
N GLY A 515 -32.57 -21.74 -11.07
CA GLY A 515 -31.85 -22.11 -9.84
C GLY A 515 -30.41 -22.52 -10.10
N GLY A 516 -30.18 -23.70 -10.69
CA GLY A 516 -28.83 -24.29 -10.83
C GLY A 516 -27.90 -23.59 -11.82
N PHE A 517 -28.41 -23.15 -12.98
CA PHE A 517 -27.56 -22.68 -14.09
C PHE A 517 -26.82 -21.37 -13.81
N LEU A 518 -27.43 -20.44 -13.06
CA LEU A 518 -26.79 -19.16 -12.69
C LEU A 518 -25.59 -19.36 -11.77
N SER A 519 -25.66 -20.32 -10.83
CA SER A 519 -24.56 -20.62 -9.90
C SER A 519 -23.35 -21.24 -10.61
N LEU A 520 -23.58 -22.16 -11.56
CA LEU A 520 -22.51 -22.73 -12.39
C LEU A 520 -21.91 -21.70 -13.36
N ARG A 521 -22.73 -20.79 -13.90
CA ARG A 521 -22.23 -19.70 -14.76
C ARG A 521 -21.36 -18.72 -13.98
N TRP A 522 -21.80 -18.27 -12.81
CA TRP A 522 -20.98 -17.46 -11.90
C TRP A 522 -19.68 -18.16 -11.48
N ALA A 523 -19.71 -19.47 -11.22
CA ALA A 523 -18.52 -20.23 -10.86
C ALA A 523 -17.49 -20.32 -12.01
N ALA A 524 -17.95 -20.43 -13.26
CA ALA A 524 -17.08 -20.38 -14.44
C ALA A 524 -16.53 -18.97 -14.69
N ASP A 525 -17.42 -17.96 -14.76
CA ASP A 525 -17.04 -16.58 -15.06
C ASP A 525 -16.08 -16.01 -13.96
N THR A 526 -16.24 -16.43 -12.69
CA THR A 526 -15.28 -16.08 -11.62
C THR A 526 -13.99 -16.90 -11.66
N HIS A 527 -14.02 -18.18 -12.04
CA HIS A 527 -12.81 -18.98 -12.22
C HIS A 527 -11.92 -18.39 -13.33
N ASP A 528 -12.50 -18.01 -14.47
CA ASP A 528 -11.74 -17.50 -15.61
C ASP A 528 -11.29 -16.05 -15.39
N SER A 529 -12.09 -15.24 -14.67
CA SER A 529 -11.63 -13.93 -14.18
C SER A 529 -10.45 -14.05 -13.20
N ILE A 530 -10.47 -15.04 -12.29
CA ILE A 530 -9.37 -15.32 -11.38
C ILE A 530 -8.15 -15.91 -12.11
N GLN A 531 -8.32 -16.75 -13.13
CA GLN A 531 -7.20 -17.20 -13.97
C GLN A 531 -6.59 -16.03 -14.76
N SER A 532 -7.39 -15.14 -15.33
CA SER A 532 -6.91 -13.92 -15.99
C SER A 532 -6.11 -13.02 -15.03
N LEU A 533 -6.60 -12.84 -13.80
CA LEU A 533 -5.93 -12.05 -12.75
C LEU A 533 -4.65 -12.73 -12.21
N LEU A 534 -4.57 -14.07 -12.24
CA LEU A 534 -3.38 -14.83 -11.85
C LEU A 534 -2.33 -14.91 -12.97
N MET A 535 -2.75 -15.04 -14.23
CA MET A 535 -1.86 -15.00 -15.39
C MET A 535 -1.23 -13.62 -15.54
N THR A 536 -2.02 -12.55 -15.48
CA THR A 536 -1.50 -11.17 -15.51
C THR A 536 -0.53 -10.89 -14.36
N LYS A 537 -0.83 -11.33 -13.13
CA LYS A 537 0.14 -11.22 -12.01
C LYS A 537 1.38 -12.09 -12.20
N SER A 538 1.24 -13.30 -12.74
CA SER A 538 2.39 -14.18 -13.03
C SER A 538 3.32 -13.59 -14.09
N ASP A 539 2.77 -12.99 -15.15
CA ASP A 539 3.56 -12.29 -16.17
C ASP A 539 4.15 -10.96 -15.67
N GLN A 540 3.45 -10.27 -14.75
CA GLN A 540 3.98 -9.07 -14.11
C GLN A 540 5.14 -9.39 -13.16
N SER A 541 5.08 -10.50 -12.41
CA SER A 541 6.20 -11.04 -11.63
C SER A 541 7.35 -11.55 -12.52
N ARG A 542 7.06 -12.22 -13.64
CA ARG A 542 8.10 -12.62 -14.62
C ARG A 542 8.81 -11.41 -15.23
N LYS A 543 8.08 -10.36 -15.59
CA LYS A 543 8.67 -9.10 -16.09
C LYS A 543 9.54 -8.43 -15.03
N HIS A 544 9.14 -8.46 -13.76
CA HIS A 544 9.99 -8.00 -12.66
C HIS A 544 11.28 -8.82 -12.53
N PHE A 545 11.21 -10.15 -12.66
CA PHE A 545 12.39 -11.02 -12.60
C PHE A 545 13.36 -10.81 -13.77
N MET A 546 12.85 -10.75 -15.01
CA MET A 546 13.70 -10.50 -16.20
C MET A 546 14.31 -9.09 -16.27
N VAL A 547 13.80 -8.15 -15.46
CA VAL A 547 14.44 -6.84 -15.23
C VAL A 547 15.58 -6.98 -14.21
N PHE A 548 15.42 -7.77 -13.14
CA PHE A 548 16.50 -8.04 -12.18
C PHE A 548 17.66 -8.83 -12.79
N ASP A 549 17.39 -9.88 -13.58
CA ASP A 549 18.43 -10.69 -14.22
C ASP A 549 19.31 -9.88 -15.21
N ASN A 550 18.76 -8.80 -15.80
CA ASN A 550 19.48 -7.91 -16.72
C ASN A 550 20.33 -6.83 -16.02
N VAL A 551 20.19 -6.64 -14.70
CA VAL A 551 20.94 -5.64 -13.92
C VAL A 551 22.21 -6.21 -13.29
N TYR A 552 22.33 -7.54 -13.21
CA TYR A 552 23.48 -8.26 -12.62
C TYR A 552 24.38 -8.97 -13.65
N MET A 553 24.33 -8.57 -14.93
CA MET A 553 25.09 -9.17 -16.04
C MET A 553 25.70 -8.12 -16.99
N ASN A 554 26.08 -6.94 -16.48
CA ASN A 554 27.02 -5.99 -17.09
C ASN A 554 27.93 -5.42 -16.00
#